data_AF-A0A952KQJ9-F1
#
_entry.id   AF-A0A952KQJ9-F1
#
_cell.length_a   1.000
_cell.length_b   1.000
_cell.length_c   1.000
_cell.angle_alpha   90.00
_cell.angle_beta   90.00
_cell.angle_gamma   90.00
#
_symmetry.space_group_name_H-M   'P 1'
#
loop_
_entity.id
_entity.type
_entity.pdbx_description
1 polymer ?
#
loop_
_entity_poly.entity_id
_entity_poly.type
_entity_poly.pdbx_seq_one_letter_code
_entity_poly.pdbx_strand_id
1 'polypeptide(L)'
;MNILKRSSEMKKAVFGAFVLCVSAIAFCMALQATAQTPAVPLPLPATASSQAIPAQTPVSVPAAAGANSNVYTYRLSAGDKMSIAVFGEPDLGGAFTVTGEGKISAPLIGDVYVLGMSVGEVQTALENRYRQGFLKDPKVQIQFLSYRPFYILGEVKTPGEYAYDSGMTVVKAVALAQGFTYRADQKKAYIRH
;
A
#
# COMPACT_ATOMS: atom_id res chain seq x y z
N MET A 1 -4.14 26.64 41.57
CA MET A 1 -2.70 26.77 41.24
C MET A 1 -1.93 25.48 41.60
N ASN A 2 -2.27 24.30 41.03
CA ASN A 2 -1.49 23.08 41.32
C ASN A 2 -1.61 21.91 40.32
N ILE A 3 -2.09 22.13 39.09
CA ILE A 3 -2.40 21.03 38.14
C ILE A 3 -1.33 20.91 37.03
N LEU A 4 -0.55 21.97 36.80
CA LEU A 4 0.44 22.03 35.72
C LEU A 4 1.80 21.40 36.07
N LYS A 5 2.08 21.10 37.36
CA LYS A 5 3.37 20.55 37.78
C LYS A 5 3.50 19.03 37.66
N ARG A 6 2.38 18.31 37.43
CA ARG A 6 2.37 16.83 37.35
C ARG A 6 2.66 16.29 35.94
N SER A 7 2.57 17.12 34.90
CA SER A 7 2.77 16.69 33.51
C SER A 7 4.24 16.62 33.07
N SER A 8 5.16 17.33 33.74
CA SER A 8 6.60 17.33 33.36
C SER A 8 7.38 16.17 33.99
N GLU A 9 6.93 15.64 35.13
CA GLU A 9 7.52 14.48 35.80
C GLU A 9 7.27 13.17 35.04
N MET A 10 6.10 13.03 34.39
CA MET A 10 5.75 11.81 33.63
C MET A 10 6.58 11.63 32.35
N LYS A 11 7.03 12.72 31.72
CA LYS A 11 7.86 12.66 30.49
C LYS A 11 9.28 12.14 30.77
N LYS A 12 9.81 12.35 31.99
CA LYS A 12 11.14 11.87 32.39
C LYS A 12 11.18 10.37 32.63
N ALA A 13 10.07 9.78 33.11
CA ALA A 13 9.97 8.35 33.37
C ALA A 13 9.91 7.51 32.08
N VAL A 14 9.23 8.00 31.03
CA VAL A 14 9.10 7.29 29.75
C VAL A 14 10.41 7.30 28.94
N PHE A 15 11.20 8.38 29.04
CA PHE A 15 12.47 8.48 28.30
C PHE A 15 13.59 7.62 28.91
N GLY A 16 13.56 7.38 30.23
CA GLY A 16 14.53 6.53 30.91
C GLY A 16 14.37 5.02 30.63
N ALA A 17 13.16 4.55 30.34
CA ALA A 17 12.91 3.14 30.04
C ALA A 17 13.33 2.73 28.62
N PHE A 18 13.38 3.68 27.67
CA PHE A 18 13.72 3.40 26.27
C PHE A 18 15.23 3.24 26.04
N VAL A 19 16.06 3.87 26.88
CA VAL A 19 17.53 3.85 26.75
C VAL A 19 18.15 2.54 27.29
N LEU A 20 17.44 1.83 28.18
CA LEU A 20 17.94 0.60 28.81
C LEU A 20 17.71 -0.68 27.97
N CYS A 21 17.01 -0.60 26.83
CA CYS A 21 16.71 -1.77 26.00
C CYS A 21 17.63 -1.90 24.76
N VAL A 22 18.34 -0.83 24.37
CA VAL A 22 19.18 -0.83 23.16
C VAL A 22 20.57 -1.45 23.39
N SER A 23 21.01 -1.66 24.63
CA SER A 23 22.32 -2.25 24.94
C SER A 23 22.34 -3.78 25.06
N ALA A 24 21.21 -4.48 24.85
CA ALA A 24 21.12 -5.94 25.03
C ALA A 24 21.12 -6.75 23.72
N ILE A 25 21.11 -6.11 22.55
CA ILE A 25 21.06 -6.81 21.23
C ILE A 25 22.48 -7.08 20.67
N ALA A 26 23.53 -6.59 21.34
CA ALA A 26 24.91 -6.67 20.86
C ALA A 26 25.72 -7.90 21.33
N PHE A 27 25.10 -8.92 21.95
CA PHE A 27 25.86 -10.05 22.54
C PHE A 27 25.37 -11.46 22.18
N CYS A 28 24.72 -11.65 21.02
CA CYS A 28 24.27 -12.99 20.62
C CYS A 28 24.37 -13.23 19.11
N MET A 29 25.57 -13.12 18.53
CA MET A 29 25.82 -13.68 17.20
C MET A 29 27.29 -14.04 16.95
N ALA A 30 27.92 -14.64 17.95
CA ALA A 30 29.11 -15.44 17.74
C ALA A 30 28.79 -16.88 18.15
N LEU A 31 29.14 -17.82 17.27
CA LEU A 31 29.25 -19.26 17.50
C LEU A 31 28.00 -20.10 17.25
N GLN A 32 27.95 -20.72 16.06
CA GLN A 32 27.55 -22.11 15.75
C GLN A 32 27.14 -22.18 14.27
N ALA A 33 27.52 -23.15 13.46
CA ALA A 33 28.32 -24.33 13.67
C ALA A 33 28.82 -24.78 12.29
N THR A 34 30.05 -25.26 12.27
CA THR A 34 30.62 -26.06 11.19
C THR A 34 29.92 -27.40 11.06
N ALA A 35 30.05 -27.95 9.85
CA ALA A 35 29.91 -29.35 9.45
C ALA A 35 28.53 -29.76 8.93
N GLN A 36 28.48 -29.95 7.61
CA GLN A 36 27.92 -31.16 7.02
C GLN A 36 28.51 -31.39 5.62
N THR A 37 29.55 -32.23 5.58
CA THR A 37 29.94 -33.05 4.43
C THR A 37 29.58 -34.49 4.79
N PRO A 38 28.88 -35.23 3.91
CA PRO A 38 29.54 -36.30 3.14
C PRO A 38 29.08 -36.30 1.66
N ALA A 39 29.99 -36.42 0.69
CA ALA A 39 30.28 -37.63 -0.11
C ALA A 39 29.02 -38.27 -0.74
N VAL A 40 28.89 -38.46 -2.06
CA VAL A 40 29.54 -39.50 -2.89
C VAL A 40 29.41 -39.15 -4.41
N PRO A 41 30.38 -39.55 -5.26
CA PRO A 41 30.43 -39.28 -6.71
C PRO A 41 29.92 -40.44 -7.59
N LEU A 42 29.67 -40.19 -8.88
CA LEU A 42 30.11 -40.96 -10.09
C LEU A 42 29.32 -40.57 -11.37
N PRO A 43 29.85 -40.84 -12.59
CA PRO A 43 29.65 -40.06 -13.81
C PRO A 43 28.97 -40.80 -14.99
N LEU A 44 28.88 -40.09 -16.13
CA LEU A 44 28.67 -40.53 -17.54
C LEU A 44 27.22 -40.57 -18.06
N PRO A 45 26.97 -40.48 -19.39
CA PRO A 45 27.70 -39.84 -20.49
C PRO A 45 26.81 -38.89 -21.33
N ALA A 46 27.44 -38.16 -22.25
CA ALA A 46 26.76 -37.42 -23.32
C ALA A 46 25.95 -38.36 -24.23
N THR A 47 24.74 -37.97 -24.58
CA THR A 47 24.12 -38.30 -25.87
C THR A 47 23.26 -37.12 -26.31
N ALA A 48 23.77 -36.42 -27.32
CA ALA A 48 23.01 -35.48 -28.10
C ALA A 48 21.98 -36.28 -28.91
N SER A 49 20.73 -36.28 -28.45
CA SER A 49 19.59 -36.74 -29.24
C SER A 49 18.98 -35.53 -29.92
N SER A 50 19.48 -35.24 -31.13
CA SER A 50 18.76 -34.45 -32.12
C SER A 50 17.46 -35.18 -32.46
N GLN A 51 16.33 -34.64 -32.01
CA GLN A 51 15.02 -34.98 -32.56
C GLN A 51 14.41 -33.73 -33.16
N ALA A 52 14.15 -33.84 -34.45
CA ALA A 52 13.54 -32.85 -35.31
C ALA A 52 12.29 -32.25 -34.66
N ILE A 53 12.19 -30.93 -34.73
CA ILE A 53 10.98 -30.18 -34.42
C ILE A 53 10.02 -30.43 -35.59
N PRO A 54 8.90 -31.18 -35.44
CA PRO A 54 7.83 -31.09 -36.41
C PRO A 54 7.20 -29.71 -36.29
N ALA A 55 7.02 -29.06 -37.44
CA ALA A 55 6.36 -27.77 -37.61
C ALA A 55 5.05 -27.72 -36.79
N GLN A 56 5.10 -27.03 -35.66
CA GLN A 56 3.89 -26.61 -34.97
C GLN A 56 3.33 -25.44 -35.76
N THR A 57 2.25 -25.73 -36.47
CA THR A 57 1.28 -24.75 -36.93
C THR A 57 1.00 -23.73 -35.81
N PRO A 58 0.98 -22.42 -36.10
CA PRO A 58 0.57 -21.43 -35.11
C PRO A 58 -0.89 -21.71 -34.77
N VAL A 59 -1.10 -22.37 -33.63
CA VAL A 59 -2.41 -22.45 -32.99
C VAL A 59 -2.80 -21.03 -32.61
N SER A 60 -3.65 -20.46 -33.45
CA SER A 60 -4.41 -19.25 -33.17
C SER A 60 -5.34 -19.59 -32.00
N VAL A 61 -4.89 -19.29 -30.80
CA VAL A 61 -5.79 -19.21 -29.64
C VAL A 61 -6.77 -18.08 -29.93
N PRO A 62 -8.09 -18.35 -29.95
CA PRO A 62 -9.08 -17.30 -30.07
C PRO A 62 -8.87 -16.33 -28.92
N ALA A 63 -8.75 -15.06 -29.26
CA ALA A 63 -8.79 -13.95 -28.31
C ALA A 63 -9.99 -14.16 -27.38
N ALA A 64 -9.70 -14.47 -26.12
CA ALA A 64 -10.65 -14.34 -25.04
C ALA A 64 -10.93 -12.84 -24.85
N ALA A 65 -11.86 -12.33 -25.66
CA ALA A 65 -12.54 -11.09 -25.42
C ALA A 65 -13.28 -11.21 -24.09
N GLY A 66 -13.08 -10.22 -23.21
CA GLY A 66 -13.83 -10.10 -21.96
C GLY A 66 -13.01 -10.19 -20.69
N ALA A 67 -11.78 -9.68 -20.67
CA ALA A 67 -11.28 -9.09 -19.43
C ALA A 67 -12.02 -7.76 -19.25
N ASN A 68 -13.21 -7.83 -18.66
CA ASN A 68 -13.85 -6.73 -17.95
C ASN A 68 -12.88 -6.26 -16.86
N SER A 69 -11.88 -5.47 -17.27
CA SER A 69 -11.16 -4.55 -16.41
C SER A 69 -12.19 -3.55 -15.91
N ASN A 70 -12.95 -3.97 -14.90
CA ASN A 70 -13.62 -3.06 -14.01
C ASN A 70 -12.50 -2.27 -13.35
N VAL A 71 -12.12 -1.16 -13.99
CA VAL A 71 -11.14 -0.23 -13.47
C VAL A 71 -11.84 0.38 -12.26
N TYR A 72 -11.61 -0.23 -11.10
CA TYR A 72 -12.04 0.29 -9.82
C TYR A 72 -11.25 1.58 -9.57
N THR A 73 -11.76 2.69 -10.11
CA THR A 73 -11.23 4.02 -9.86
C THR A 73 -11.47 4.34 -8.40
N TYR A 74 -10.38 4.35 -7.62
CA TYR A 74 -10.42 4.81 -6.24
C TYR A 74 -10.89 6.27 -6.22
N ARG A 75 -11.96 6.51 -5.47
CA ARG A 75 -12.49 7.84 -5.23
C ARG A 75 -12.04 8.31 -3.87
N LEU A 76 -11.58 9.54 -3.79
CA LEU A 76 -11.16 10.13 -2.54
C LEU A 76 -12.34 10.28 -1.57
N SER A 77 -12.06 10.07 -0.30
CA SER A 77 -13.04 10.10 0.78
C SER A 77 -12.40 10.73 2.02
N ALA A 78 -13.24 11.19 2.96
CA ALA A 78 -12.76 11.79 4.20
C ALA A 78 -11.87 10.82 5.00
N GLY A 79 -10.83 11.37 5.63
CA GLY A 79 -9.86 10.63 6.43
C GLY A 79 -8.68 10.02 5.65
N ASP A 80 -8.66 10.14 4.32
CA ASP A 80 -7.53 9.70 3.50
C ASP A 80 -6.32 10.64 3.70
N LYS A 81 -5.12 10.06 3.75
CA LYS A 81 -3.86 10.80 3.89
C LYS A 81 -3.11 10.76 2.57
N MET A 82 -2.82 11.94 2.03
CA MET A 82 -2.07 12.09 0.79
C MET A 82 -0.94 13.09 0.95
N SER A 83 0.19 12.82 0.30
CA SER A 83 1.26 13.77 0.09
C SER A 83 1.02 14.52 -1.20
N ILE A 84 1.08 15.84 -1.14
CA ILE A 84 1.00 16.72 -2.31
C ILE A 84 2.40 17.31 -2.51
N ALA A 85 2.95 17.20 -3.71
CA ALA A 85 4.21 17.82 -4.08
C ALA A 85 3.96 18.80 -5.22
N VAL A 86 4.31 20.07 -5.00
CA VAL A 86 4.26 21.11 -6.04
C VAL A 86 5.66 21.26 -6.62
N PHE A 87 5.78 21.19 -7.93
CA PHE A 87 7.08 21.35 -8.60
C PHE A 87 7.60 22.79 -8.43
N GLY A 88 8.86 22.94 -8.04
CA GLY A 88 9.49 24.23 -7.74
C GLY A 88 9.39 24.61 -6.26
N GLU A 89 8.22 24.41 -5.65
CA GLU A 89 7.93 24.89 -4.29
C GLU A 89 7.59 23.73 -3.33
N PRO A 90 8.59 23.08 -2.71
CA PRO A 90 8.36 22.02 -1.73
C PRO A 90 7.68 22.52 -0.44
N ASP A 91 7.80 23.80 -0.10
CA ASP A 91 7.11 24.44 1.04
C ASP A 91 5.59 24.51 0.87
N LEU A 92 5.10 24.47 -0.37
CA LEU A 92 3.66 24.39 -0.68
C LEU A 92 3.17 22.95 -0.71
N GLY A 93 4.10 22.00 -0.78
CA GLY A 93 3.85 20.57 -0.66
C GLY A 93 3.86 20.10 0.79
N GLY A 94 3.43 18.87 1.00
CA GLY A 94 3.40 18.24 2.31
C GLY A 94 2.37 17.12 2.42
N ALA A 95 2.27 16.55 3.62
CA ALA A 95 1.26 15.56 3.94
C ALA A 95 -0.04 16.26 4.38
N PHE A 96 -1.13 16.03 3.65
CA PHE A 96 -2.45 16.56 3.91
C PHE A 96 -3.42 15.43 4.21
N THR A 97 -4.41 15.71 5.06
CA THR A 97 -5.50 14.78 5.39
C THR A 97 -6.81 15.36 4.88
N VAL A 98 -7.66 14.52 4.28
CA VAL A 98 -9.00 14.94 3.87
C VAL A 98 -9.87 15.09 5.13
N THR A 99 -10.39 16.29 5.36
CA THR A 99 -11.28 16.60 6.49
C THR A 99 -12.63 15.87 6.33
N GLY A 100 -13.40 15.72 7.41
CA GLY A 100 -14.76 15.11 7.39
C GLY A 100 -15.72 15.74 6.37
N GLU A 101 -15.53 17.02 6.06
CA GLU A 101 -16.27 17.75 5.02
C GLU A 101 -15.82 17.42 3.58
N GLY A 102 -14.79 16.59 3.40
CA GLY A 102 -14.29 16.25 2.08
C GLY A 102 -13.38 17.30 1.46
N LYS A 103 -12.80 18.17 2.28
CA LYS A 103 -11.91 19.25 1.87
C LYS A 103 -10.47 18.94 2.27
N ILE A 104 -9.51 19.44 1.50
CA ILE A 104 -8.10 19.51 1.87
C ILE A 104 -7.72 20.96 2.12
N SER A 105 -6.99 21.23 3.18
CA SER A 105 -6.50 22.57 3.50
C SER A 105 -5.07 22.68 2.97
N ALA A 106 -4.89 23.43 1.88
CA ALA A 106 -3.59 23.62 1.25
C ALA A 106 -3.09 25.07 1.43
N PRO A 107 -1.78 25.29 1.58
CA PRO A 107 -1.21 26.63 1.68
C PRO A 107 -1.56 27.48 0.45
N LEU A 108 -1.78 28.78 0.66
CA LEU A 108 -2.14 29.82 -0.33
C LEU A 108 -3.55 29.72 -0.94
N ILE A 109 -4.06 28.51 -1.20
CA ILE A 109 -5.36 28.32 -1.87
C ILE A 109 -6.52 28.01 -0.91
N GLY A 110 -6.22 27.77 0.37
CA GLY A 110 -7.21 27.48 1.40
C GLY A 110 -7.82 26.09 1.24
N ASP A 111 -9.11 25.97 1.53
CA ASP A 111 -9.82 24.71 1.47
C ASP A 111 -10.31 24.38 0.05
N VAL A 112 -9.91 23.21 -0.44
CA VAL A 112 -10.32 22.68 -1.75
C VAL A 112 -11.16 21.42 -1.55
N TYR A 113 -12.32 21.37 -2.22
CA TYR A 113 -13.20 20.21 -2.19
C TYR A 113 -12.65 19.07 -3.06
N VAL A 114 -12.50 17.87 -2.48
CA VAL A 114 -11.90 16.69 -3.15
C VAL A 114 -12.71 15.41 -2.98
N LEU A 115 -13.83 15.46 -2.27
CA LEU A 115 -14.65 14.28 -2.00
C LEU A 115 -15.25 13.72 -3.28
N GLY A 116 -15.08 12.42 -3.49
CA GLY A 116 -15.63 11.69 -4.62
C GLY A 116 -14.89 11.91 -5.94
N MET A 117 -13.89 12.80 -5.96
CA MET A 117 -13.01 13.02 -7.10
C MET A 117 -11.96 11.91 -7.18
N SER A 118 -11.47 11.66 -8.39
CA SER A 118 -10.26 10.88 -8.64
C SER A 118 -9.00 11.73 -8.44
N VAL A 119 -7.84 11.07 -8.32
CA VAL A 119 -6.56 11.75 -8.15
C VAL A 119 -6.28 12.77 -9.26
N GLY A 120 -6.58 12.41 -10.51
CA GLY A 120 -6.37 13.28 -11.66
C GLY A 120 -7.25 14.53 -11.61
N GLU A 121 -8.51 14.38 -11.21
CA GLU A 121 -9.44 15.51 -11.06
C GLU A 121 -8.98 16.47 -9.96
N VAL A 122 -8.53 15.93 -8.82
CA VAL A 122 -7.99 16.74 -7.71
C VAL A 122 -6.75 17.48 -8.15
N GLN A 123 -5.84 16.83 -8.88
CA GLN A 123 -4.65 17.46 -9.42
C GLN A 123 -5.00 18.65 -10.32
N THR A 124 -5.90 18.46 -11.29
CA THR A 124 -6.36 19.55 -12.17
C THR A 124 -7.05 20.67 -11.39
N ALA A 125 -7.86 20.33 -10.38
CA ALA A 125 -8.51 21.33 -9.53
C ALA A 125 -7.48 22.16 -8.74
N LEU A 126 -6.44 21.53 -8.19
CA LEU A 126 -5.36 22.21 -7.47
C LEU A 126 -4.54 23.09 -8.41
N GLU A 127 -4.13 22.56 -9.57
CA GLU A 127 -3.39 23.31 -10.59
C GLU A 127 -4.15 24.56 -11.01
N ASN A 128 -5.46 24.45 -11.26
CA ASN A 128 -6.31 25.59 -11.61
C ASN A 128 -6.38 26.64 -10.48
N ARG A 129 -6.44 26.22 -9.21
CA ARG A 129 -6.43 27.14 -8.07
C ARG A 129 -5.09 27.86 -7.89
N TYR A 130 -3.97 27.15 -8.05
CA TYR A 130 -2.63 27.76 -7.96
C TYR A 130 -2.31 28.71 -9.13
N ARG A 131 -2.82 28.42 -10.32
CA ARG A 131 -2.66 29.28 -11.52
C ARG A 131 -3.33 30.64 -11.41
N GLN A 132 -4.38 30.78 -10.60
CA GLN A 132 -5.21 31.98 -10.55
C GLN A 132 -4.62 33.15 -9.75
N GLY A 133 -3.47 32.98 -9.11
CA GLY A 133 -2.87 34.09 -8.35
C GLY A 133 -1.49 33.86 -7.75
N PHE A 134 -0.89 32.68 -7.91
CA PHE A 134 0.31 32.32 -7.15
C PHE A 134 1.46 31.80 -8.03
N LEU A 135 1.21 30.90 -8.99
CA LEU A 135 2.26 30.27 -9.81
C LEU A 135 1.96 30.36 -11.32
N LYS A 136 3.01 30.51 -12.14
CA LYS A 136 2.96 30.24 -13.60
C LYS A 136 3.27 28.77 -13.83
N ASP A 137 2.31 28.04 -14.41
CA ASP A 137 2.39 26.60 -14.74
C ASP A 137 2.78 25.70 -13.54
N PRO A 138 1.99 25.70 -12.44
CA PRO A 138 2.20 24.77 -11.34
C PRO A 138 1.99 23.34 -11.84
N LYS A 139 2.94 22.44 -11.54
CA LYS A 139 2.74 21.00 -11.67
C LYS A 139 2.55 20.41 -10.28
N VAL A 140 1.40 19.80 -10.06
CA VAL A 140 1.05 19.21 -8.77
C VAL A 140 1.11 17.69 -8.92
N GLN A 141 1.79 17.01 -8.01
CA GLN A 141 1.79 15.56 -7.91
C GLN A 141 1.13 15.15 -6.60
N ILE A 142 0.19 14.21 -6.67
CA ILE A 142 -0.48 13.66 -5.49
C ILE A 142 -0.04 12.20 -5.32
N GLN A 143 0.27 11.80 -4.10
CA GLN A 143 0.63 10.44 -3.72
C GLN A 143 -0.11 10.05 -2.45
N PHE A 144 -0.73 8.88 -2.42
CA PHE A 144 -1.39 8.38 -1.21
C PHE A 144 -0.36 7.85 -0.20
N LEU A 145 -0.43 8.35 1.03
CA LEU A 145 0.37 7.88 2.15
C LEU A 145 -0.33 6.74 2.89
N SER A 146 -1.66 6.82 3.00
CA SER A 146 -2.48 5.78 3.61
C SER A 146 -3.88 5.80 3.04
N TYR A 147 -4.27 4.66 2.51
CA TYR A 147 -5.65 4.38 2.14
C TYR A 147 -6.45 3.96 3.38
N ARG A 148 -7.78 4.06 3.29
CA ARG A 148 -8.66 3.54 4.33
C ARG A 148 -8.55 2.01 4.39
N PRO A 149 -8.31 1.42 5.57
CA PRO A 149 -8.30 -0.03 5.70
C PRO A 149 -9.69 -0.61 5.41
N PHE A 150 -9.73 -1.87 5.03
CA PHE A 150 -10.96 -2.61 4.79
C PHE A 150 -11.02 -3.84 5.70
N TYR A 151 -12.23 -4.32 5.95
CA TYR A 151 -12.46 -5.45 6.85
C TYR A 151 -12.91 -6.67 6.05
N ILE A 152 -12.32 -7.81 6.41
CA ILE A 152 -12.73 -9.12 5.89
C ILE A 152 -13.39 -9.87 7.04
N LEU A 153 -14.64 -10.27 6.83
CA LEU A 153 -15.44 -11.03 7.78
C LEU A 153 -15.93 -12.33 7.13
N GLY A 154 -16.21 -13.34 7.97
CA GLY A 154 -16.78 -14.61 7.55
C GLY A 154 -15.79 -15.76 7.55
N GLU A 155 -16.02 -16.74 6.67
CA GLU A 155 -15.26 -17.99 6.57
C GLU A 155 -13.94 -17.82 5.79
N VAL A 156 -13.06 -16.99 6.36
CA VAL A 156 -11.66 -16.84 5.92
C VAL A 156 -10.73 -17.31 7.04
N LYS A 157 -9.51 -17.72 6.67
CA LYS A 157 -8.57 -18.27 7.65
C LYS A 157 -8.13 -17.24 8.68
N THR A 158 -7.96 -15.98 8.26
CA THR A 158 -7.68 -14.85 9.15
C THR A 158 -8.67 -13.72 8.87
N PRO A 159 -9.79 -13.61 9.61
CA PRO A 159 -10.65 -12.44 9.53
C PRO A 159 -9.99 -11.25 10.25
N GLY A 160 -10.22 -10.04 9.77
CA GLY A 160 -9.61 -8.85 10.38
C GLY A 160 -9.58 -7.63 9.49
N GLU A 161 -8.82 -6.64 9.96
CA GLU A 161 -8.54 -5.39 9.25
C GLU A 161 -7.30 -5.55 8.36
N TYR A 162 -7.40 -5.08 7.11
CA TYR A 162 -6.33 -5.12 6.13
C TYR A 162 -6.14 -3.75 5.48
N ALA A 163 -4.88 -3.41 5.19
CA ALA A 163 -4.57 -2.20 4.45
C ALA A 163 -5.05 -2.29 3.00
N TYR A 164 -5.77 -1.28 2.54
CA TYR A 164 -6.19 -1.19 1.15
C TYR A 164 -5.02 -0.78 0.26
N ASP A 165 -4.98 -1.35 -0.94
CA ASP A 165 -4.01 -1.03 -1.97
C ASP A 165 -4.74 -0.85 -3.30
N SER A 166 -4.14 -0.09 -4.23
CA SER A 166 -4.76 0.18 -5.52
C SER A 166 -4.94 -1.11 -6.35
N GLY A 167 -6.09 -1.24 -7.03
CA GLY A 167 -6.40 -2.43 -7.82
C GLY A 167 -6.70 -3.68 -6.99
N MET A 168 -7.14 -3.52 -5.73
CA MET A 168 -7.56 -4.65 -4.90
C MET A 168 -8.77 -5.37 -5.50
N THR A 169 -8.73 -6.70 -5.51
CA THR A 169 -9.85 -7.56 -5.90
C THR A 169 -10.29 -8.40 -4.70
N VAL A 170 -11.51 -8.92 -4.74
CA VAL A 170 -12.00 -9.86 -3.70
C VAL A 170 -11.07 -11.07 -3.58
N VAL A 171 -10.55 -11.58 -4.69
CA VAL A 171 -9.61 -12.71 -4.70
C VAL A 171 -8.29 -12.34 -4.02
N LYS A 172 -7.72 -11.16 -4.32
CA LYS A 172 -6.49 -10.67 -3.68
C LYS A 172 -6.71 -10.43 -2.17
N ALA A 173 -7.85 -9.86 -1.80
CA ALA A 173 -8.22 -9.66 -0.40
C ALA A 173 -8.26 -10.98 0.38
N VAL A 174 -8.88 -12.03 -0.17
CA VAL A 174 -8.91 -13.34 0.48
C VAL A 174 -7.54 -14.00 0.53
N ALA A 175 -6.69 -13.80 -0.48
CA ALA A 175 -5.31 -14.26 -0.43
C ALA A 175 -4.52 -13.62 0.73
N LEU A 176 -4.73 -12.31 0.99
CA LEU A 176 -4.17 -11.63 2.17
C LEU A 176 -4.70 -12.21 3.48
N ALA A 177 -5.96 -12.64 3.51
CA ALA A 177 -6.61 -13.33 4.63
C ALA A 177 -6.21 -14.80 4.80
N GLN A 178 -5.10 -15.25 4.18
CA GLN A 178 -4.61 -16.63 4.21
C GLN A 178 -5.52 -17.66 3.53
N GLY A 179 -6.42 -17.21 2.66
CA GLY A 179 -7.35 -18.05 1.92
C GLY A 179 -8.68 -18.32 2.63
N PHE A 180 -9.56 -19.02 1.91
CA PHE A 180 -10.86 -19.46 2.41
C PHE A 180 -10.72 -20.66 3.37
N THR A 181 -11.64 -20.78 4.32
CA THR A 181 -11.77 -22.02 5.11
C THR A 181 -12.44 -23.12 4.26
N TYR A 182 -12.40 -24.37 4.73
CA TYR A 182 -13.10 -25.49 4.05
C TYR A 182 -14.63 -25.32 4.03
N ARG A 183 -15.19 -24.51 4.94
CA ARG A 183 -16.64 -24.25 5.02
C ARG A 183 -17.09 -23.01 4.25
N ALA A 184 -16.17 -22.28 3.63
CA ALA A 184 -16.47 -21.05 2.91
C ALA A 184 -17.19 -21.32 1.58
N ASP A 185 -18.18 -20.48 1.26
CA ASP A 185 -18.77 -20.43 -0.08
C ASP A 185 -17.87 -19.58 -1.00
N GLN A 186 -17.16 -20.23 -1.93
CA GLN A 186 -16.24 -19.56 -2.86
C GLN A 186 -16.95 -18.87 -4.03
N LYS A 187 -18.26 -19.11 -4.22
CA LYS A 187 -19.02 -18.59 -5.38
C LYS A 187 -19.70 -17.26 -5.08
N LYS A 188 -19.83 -16.88 -3.80
CA LYS A 188 -20.54 -15.67 -3.38
C LYS A 188 -19.71 -14.86 -2.40
N ALA A 189 -19.59 -13.56 -2.65
CA ALA A 189 -19.02 -12.59 -1.73
C ALA A 189 -19.93 -11.37 -1.63
N TYR A 190 -20.03 -10.78 -0.44
CA TYR A 190 -20.81 -9.57 -0.18
C TYR A 190 -19.85 -8.41 0.07
N ILE A 191 -19.99 -7.33 -0.70
CA ILE A 191 -19.22 -6.10 -0.54
C ILE A 191 -20.16 -5.02 0.00
N ARG A 192 -19.75 -4.35 1.08
CA ARG A 192 -20.45 -3.19 1.66
C ARG A 192 -19.49 -2.01 1.73
N HIS A 193 -19.96 -0.83 1.29
CA HIS A 193 -19.19 0.41 1.22
C HIS A 193 -19.51 1.33 2.40
#